data_AF-A0A3S3U7I3-F1
#
_entry.id   AF-A0A3S3U7I3-F1
#
_cell.length_a   1.000
_cell.length_b   1.000
_cell.length_c   1.000
_cell.angle_alpha   90.00
_cell.angle_beta   90.00
_cell.angle_gamma   90.00
#
_symmetry.space_group_name_H-M   'P 1'
#
loop_
_entity.id
_entity.type
_entity.pdbx_description
1 polymer ?
#
loop_
_entity_poly.entity_id
_entity_poly.type
_entity_poly.pdbx_seq_one_letter_code
_entity_poly.pdbx_strand_id
1 'polypeptide(L)'
;MLANQRARLQLHYGYAADLAPGSILLVKVNDQTVRLLPLDVSGGGMREPLDIDFQARFLHGGVNVLSFEMMVPGAPADAVCPPRQGDMLVIRASSTLNVPPSPPMELAGLIRPLSGLSSSGVLPAAGSDAATMPLTAAQIAAGLARPSRPNPAITLHVTDLSTPQALPTGPHQLRLSRLQEALFPLMPATAEVSPQSPPVSRPEGPAEIGSEPEPKSDGFTASLAALRDRVTGPEGVLSRLRDEIRQSAYIGSEQSLDEWLEGRRGVALLLRPDPALPDALWLVLGPRAPVDMIAQSLSDLRRSRLASGEAALLDADGTWAVWSPITPPHLLALPAAGQWRTALGNFASWSPLLYTAVTLGLALLSILPVLCFLLITRTRRGGRL
;
A
#
# COMPACT_ATOMS: atom_id res chain seq x y z
N MET A 1 -9.08 7.37 0.53
CA MET A 1 -9.12 8.77 0.03
C MET A 1 -7.71 9.18 -0.36
N LEU A 2 -7.55 9.97 -1.42
CA LEU A 2 -6.21 10.37 -1.89
C LEU A 2 -5.89 11.85 -1.57
N ALA A 3 -6.91 12.70 -1.45
CA ALA A 3 -6.74 14.12 -1.14
C ALA A 3 -6.33 14.38 0.33
N ASN A 4 -5.73 15.56 0.58
CA ASN A 4 -5.22 16.04 1.88
C ASN A 4 -6.33 16.45 2.87
N GLN A 5 -7.32 15.58 3.08
CA GLN A 5 -8.36 15.78 4.09
C GLN A 5 -7.88 15.27 5.45
N ARG A 6 -8.41 15.83 6.54
CA ARG A 6 -8.08 15.41 7.90
C ARG A 6 -9.27 14.69 8.53
N ALA A 7 -9.01 13.52 9.09
CA ALA A 7 -9.92 12.84 10.00
C ALA A 7 -9.59 13.24 11.44
N ARG A 8 -10.57 13.17 12.32
CA ARG A 8 -10.45 13.57 13.72
C ARG A 8 -10.87 12.44 14.64
N LEU A 9 -9.97 12.03 15.54
CA LEU A 9 -10.28 11.17 16.66
C LEU A 9 -10.38 12.02 17.93
N GLN A 10 -11.54 12.07 18.55
CA GLN A 10 -11.71 12.63 19.88
C GLN A 10 -11.51 11.53 20.92
N LEU A 11 -10.37 11.56 21.60
CA LEU A 11 -9.93 10.52 22.53
C LEU A 11 -10.31 10.90 23.97
N HIS A 12 -11.15 10.08 24.61
CA HIS A 12 -11.46 10.17 26.02
C HIS A 12 -10.65 9.10 26.76
N TYR A 13 -9.59 9.51 27.46
CA TYR A 13 -8.64 8.59 28.09
C TYR A 13 -8.27 9.03 29.51
N GLY A 14 -7.78 8.09 30.31
CA GLY A 14 -7.26 8.32 31.66
C GLY A 14 -6.17 7.30 31.98
N TYR A 15 -5.24 7.68 32.84
CA TYR A 15 -4.13 6.81 33.23
C TYR A 15 -3.75 7.01 34.71
N ALA A 16 -3.07 6.02 35.27
CA ALA A 16 -2.66 5.99 36.66
C ALA A 16 -1.61 7.09 36.97
N ALA A 17 -1.53 7.53 38.23
CA ALA A 17 -0.62 8.61 38.64
C ALA A 17 0.84 8.18 38.74
N ASP A 18 1.06 6.89 38.96
CA ASP A 18 2.31 6.24 39.34
C ASP A 18 2.94 5.47 38.18
N LEU A 19 2.73 5.92 36.94
CA LEU A 19 3.40 5.33 35.79
C LEU A 19 4.87 5.76 35.76
N ALA A 20 5.75 4.81 35.38
CA ALA A 20 7.18 5.04 35.33
C ALA A 20 7.55 6.12 34.29
N PRO A 21 8.63 6.89 34.50
CA PRO A 21 9.13 7.84 33.50
C PRO A 21 9.35 7.17 32.14
N GLY A 22 8.95 7.84 31.05
CA GLY A 22 9.01 7.27 29.70
C GLY A 22 7.81 6.39 29.32
N SER A 23 6.77 6.33 30.16
CA SER A 23 5.51 5.68 29.80
C SER A 23 4.81 6.46 28.69
N ILE A 24 4.41 5.78 27.61
CA ILE A 24 3.77 6.40 26.44
C ILE A 24 2.55 5.61 25.96
N LEU A 25 1.60 6.32 25.38
CA LEU A 25 0.50 5.76 24.59
C LEU A 25 0.66 6.17 23.13
N LEU A 26 0.76 5.18 22.26
CA LEU A 26 0.74 5.34 20.82
C LEU A 26 -0.68 5.14 20.31
N VAL A 27 -1.17 6.11 19.54
CA VAL A 27 -2.40 5.98 18.76
C VAL A 27 -1.99 5.72 17.32
N LYS A 28 -2.42 4.59 16.76
CA LYS A 28 -2.08 4.17 15.40
C LYS A 28 -3.32 3.96 14.54
N VAL A 29 -3.21 4.32 13.27
CA VAL A 29 -4.23 4.07 12.24
C VAL A 29 -3.57 3.27 11.12
N ASN A 30 -4.01 2.05 10.89
CA ASN A 30 -3.42 1.11 9.92
C ASN A 30 -1.88 1.03 10.09
N ASP A 31 -1.45 0.75 11.32
CA ASP A 31 -0.03 0.65 11.77
C ASP A 31 0.80 1.93 11.68
N GLN A 32 0.22 3.05 11.22
CA GLN A 32 0.87 4.36 11.23
C GLN A 32 0.59 5.10 12.54
N THR A 33 1.64 5.45 13.27
CA THR A 33 1.52 6.26 14.50
C THR A 33 1.07 7.67 14.16
N VAL A 34 -0.15 8.03 14.57
CA VAL A 34 -0.72 9.37 14.35
C VAL A 34 -0.50 10.30 15.54
N ARG A 35 -0.29 9.74 16.74
CA ARG A 35 -0.02 10.50 17.96
C ARG A 35 0.75 9.67 18.98
N LEU A 36 1.67 10.32 19.68
CA LEU A 36 2.32 9.83 20.89
C LEU A 36 1.87 10.71 22.06
N LEU A 37 1.41 10.07 23.14
CA LEU A 37 0.94 10.72 24.36
C LEU A 37 1.82 10.28 25.53
N PRO A 38 2.57 11.19 26.16
CA PRO A 38 3.27 10.86 27.41
C PRO A 38 2.25 10.58 28.50
N LEU A 39 2.49 9.51 29.27
CA LEU A 39 1.65 9.07 30.38
C LEU A 39 2.35 9.23 31.75
N ASP A 40 3.57 9.74 31.75
CA ASP A 40 4.42 9.93 32.93
C ASP A 40 4.26 11.31 33.58
N VAL A 41 3.41 12.17 33.03
CA VAL A 41 3.16 13.53 33.53
C VAL A 41 1.69 13.70 33.86
N SER A 42 1.36 14.13 35.08
CA SER A 42 0.00 14.52 35.46
C SER A 42 -1.06 13.41 35.33
N GLY A 43 -0.76 12.19 35.80
CA GLY A 43 -1.73 11.08 35.84
C GLY A 43 -2.77 11.17 36.98
N GLY A 44 -3.39 10.04 37.29
CA GLY A 44 -4.28 9.90 38.47
C GLY A 44 -5.76 10.05 38.18
N GLY A 45 -6.19 9.86 36.94
CA GLY A 45 -7.61 9.91 36.58
C GLY A 45 -7.85 10.25 35.12
N MET A 46 -9.14 10.44 34.78
CA MET A 46 -9.57 10.84 33.44
C MET A 46 -8.98 12.19 33.04
N ARG A 47 -8.50 12.26 31.80
CA ARG A 47 -8.03 13.49 31.18
C ARG A 47 -9.16 14.19 30.43
N GLU A 48 -8.92 15.45 30.10
CA GLU A 48 -9.78 16.17 29.17
C GLU A 48 -9.78 15.50 27.78
N PRO A 49 -10.90 15.54 27.04
CA PRO A 49 -10.98 14.95 25.70
C PRO A 49 -9.91 15.56 24.79
N LEU A 50 -9.12 14.69 24.14
CA LEU A 50 -8.05 15.12 23.24
C LEU A 50 -8.47 14.92 21.78
N ASP A 51 -8.51 16.01 21.02
CA ASP A 51 -8.73 15.96 19.58
C ASP A 51 -7.41 15.65 18.85
N ILE A 52 -7.37 14.51 18.18
CA ILE A 52 -6.23 14.03 17.37
C ILE A 52 -6.61 14.12 15.90
N ASP A 53 -6.07 15.13 15.22
CA ASP A 53 -6.22 15.31 13.77
C ASP A 53 -5.14 14.54 13.01
N PHE A 54 -5.55 13.65 12.11
CA PHE A 54 -4.64 12.87 11.27
C PHE A 54 -5.08 12.89 9.81
N GLN A 55 -4.16 12.52 8.91
CA GLN A 55 -4.42 12.59 7.48
C GLN A 55 -5.34 11.44 7.06
N ALA A 56 -6.47 11.76 6.42
CA ALA A 56 -7.43 10.75 5.95
C ALA A 56 -6.83 9.81 4.89
N ARG A 57 -5.68 10.17 4.30
CA ARG A 57 -4.91 9.29 3.41
C ARG A 57 -4.45 8.00 4.09
N PHE A 58 -4.28 7.98 5.42
CA PHE A 58 -3.93 6.77 6.15
C PHE A 58 -5.08 5.76 6.17
N LEU A 59 -6.31 6.23 5.94
CA LEU A 59 -7.48 5.38 5.77
C LEU A 59 -7.62 4.94 4.31
N HIS A 60 -8.10 3.71 4.13
CA HIS A 60 -8.45 3.14 2.84
C HIS A 60 -9.93 2.73 2.79
N GLY A 61 -10.40 2.40 1.59
CA GLY A 61 -11.73 1.78 1.45
C GLY A 61 -11.77 0.44 2.21
N GLY A 62 -12.94 0.08 2.72
CA GLY A 62 -13.13 -1.17 3.44
C GLY A 62 -12.74 -1.09 4.93
N VAL A 63 -12.12 -2.15 5.44
CA VAL A 63 -11.79 -2.30 6.86
C VAL A 63 -10.54 -1.50 7.18
N ASN A 64 -10.55 -0.75 8.28
CA ASN A 64 -9.39 -0.04 8.81
C ASN A 64 -9.19 -0.41 10.27
N VAL A 65 -7.96 -0.37 10.77
CA VAL A 65 -7.60 -0.71 12.15
C VAL A 65 -7.16 0.55 12.88
N LEU A 66 -7.80 0.81 14.02
CA LEU A 66 -7.39 1.84 14.99
C LEU A 66 -6.83 1.11 16.21
N SER A 67 -5.55 1.31 16.51
CA SER A 67 -4.85 0.63 17.61
C SER A 67 -4.39 1.63 18.66
N PHE A 68 -4.47 1.20 19.91
CA PHE A 68 -3.99 1.92 21.07
C PHE A 68 -2.96 1.05 21.78
N GLU A 69 -1.70 1.47 21.74
CA GLU A 69 -0.59 0.69 22.29
C GLU A 69 0.06 1.48 23.43
N MET A 70 0.01 0.92 24.64
CA MET A 70 0.68 1.50 25.79
C MET A 70 2.01 0.81 26.03
N MET A 71 3.07 1.58 26.21
CA MET A 71 4.39 1.11 26.61
C MET A 71 4.70 1.72 27.98
N VAL A 72 4.90 0.88 28.99
CA VAL A 72 5.27 1.28 30.35
C VAL A 72 6.58 0.58 30.70
N PRO A 73 7.68 1.33 30.92
CA PRO A 73 8.94 0.72 31.31
C PRO A 73 8.86 0.18 32.74
N GLY A 74 9.64 -0.88 33.01
CA GLY A 74 9.82 -1.38 34.37
C GLY A 74 10.62 -0.40 35.22
N ALA A 75 10.19 -0.18 36.47
CA ALA A 75 10.87 0.67 37.42
C ALA A 75 10.99 -0.03 38.79
N PRO A 76 12.16 -0.61 39.13
CA PRO A 76 13.36 -0.75 38.29
C PRO A 76 13.17 -1.82 37.19
N ALA A 77 13.90 -1.69 36.08
CA ALA A 77 13.72 -2.54 34.88
C ALA A 77 14.05 -4.02 35.12
N ASP A 78 14.96 -4.31 36.06
CA ASP A 78 15.46 -5.66 36.34
C ASP A 78 14.69 -6.38 37.46
N ALA A 79 13.67 -5.74 38.04
CA ALA A 79 12.85 -6.34 39.08
C ALA A 79 11.49 -6.80 38.55
N VAL A 80 10.88 -7.70 39.31
CA VAL A 80 9.51 -8.15 39.05
C VAL A 80 8.54 -6.99 39.23
N CYS A 81 7.58 -6.85 38.31
CA CYS A 81 6.53 -5.84 38.40
C CYS A 81 5.73 -6.01 39.71
N PRO A 82 5.57 -4.95 40.52
CA PRO A 82 4.76 -5.04 41.73
C PRO A 82 3.28 -5.27 41.37
N PRO A 83 2.51 -5.97 42.23
CA PRO A 83 1.08 -6.12 42.02
C PRO A 83 0.39 -4.75 42.08
N ARG A 84 -0.46 -4.44 41.09
CA ARG A 84 -1.21 -3.18 41.02
C ARG A 84 -2.69 -3.41 41.32
N GLN A 85 -3.31 -2.46 42.02
CA GLN A 85 -4.73 -2.50 42.41
C GLN A 85 -5.66 -1.72 41.47
N GLY A 86 -5.25 -1.47 40.22
CA GLY A 86 -6.09 -0.77 39.24
C GLY A 86 -5.48 -0.69 37.85
N ASP A 87 -6.30 -0.22 36.91
CA ASP A 87 -5.95 -0.10 35.50
C ASP A 87 -4.85 0.95 35.27
N MET A 88 -3.87 0.63 34.43
CA MET A 88 -2.82 1.58 34.02
C MET A 88 -3.33 2.64 33.05
N LEU A 89 -4.20 2.22 32.12
CA LEU A 89 -4.78 3.04 31.08
C LEU A 89 -6.23 2.62 30.84
N VAL A 90 -7.10 3.62 30.74
CA VAL A 90 -8.50 3.44 30.38
C VAL A 90 -8.79 4.33 29.17
N ILE A 91 -9.34 3.74 28.12
CA ILE A 91 -9.87 4.46 26.96
C ILE A 91 -11.38 4.24 26.94
N ARG A 92 -12.14 5.34 27.00
CA ARG A 92 -13.60 5.26 27.07
C ARG A 92 -14.20 5.01 25.70
N ALA A 93 -15.29 4.23 25.70
CA ALA A 93 -16.16 4.03 24.54
C ALA A 93 -16.84 5.32 24.04
N SER A 94 -16.80 6.41 24.82
CA SER A 94 -17.24 7.74 24.38
C SER A 94 -16.27 8.40 23.40
N SER A 95 -15.10 7.80 23.14
CA SER A 95 -14.18 8.29 22.10
C SER A 95 -14.82 8.17 20.72
N THR A 96 -14.71 9.22 19.91
CA THR A 96 -15.38 9.29 18.60
C THR A 96 -14.37 9.47 17.47
N LEU A 97 -14.65 8.85 16.33
CA LEU A 97 -13.87 9.03 15.11
C LEU A 97 -14.75 9.66 14.04
N ASN A 98 -14.36 10.84 13.57
CA ASN A 98 -15.00 11.53 12.46
C ASN A 98 -14.09 11.44 11.22
N VAL A 99 -14.60 10.76 10.19
CA VAL A 99 -13.96 10.66 8.88
C VAL A 99 -14.71 11.59 7.92
N PRO A 100 -14.01 12.52 7.24
CA PRO A 100 -14.67 13.42 6.29
C PRO A 100 -15.34 12.61 5.16
N PRO A 101 -16.43 13.13 4.56
CA PRO A 101 -17.08 12.47 3.44
C PRO A 101 -16.19 12.51 2.18
N SER A 102 -16.17 11.39 1.42
CA SER A 102 -15.56 11.31 0.09
C SER A 102 -16.63 11.39 -0.98
N PRO A 103 -16.35 11.96 -2.17
CA PRO A 103 -17.14 11.63 -3.35
C PRO A 103 -17.16 10.11 -3.58
N PRO A 104 -18.23 9.56 -4.18
CA PRO A 104 -18.37 8.14 -4.48
C PRO A 104 -17.39 7.75 -5.59
N MET A 105 -16.17 7.40 -5.18
CA MET A 105 -15.05 7.03 -6.03
C MET A 105 -14.47 5.71 -5.55
N GLU A 106 -13.99 4.92 -6.49
CA GLU A 106 -13.36 3.63 -6.21
C GLU A 106 -12.02 3.53 -6.95
N LEU A 107 -11.05 2.89 -6.30
CA LEU A 107 -9.82 2.45 -6.95
C LEU A 107 -10.01 1.01 -7.37
N ALA A 108 -9.59 0.70 -8.60
CA ALA A 108 -9.47 -0.68 -9.05
C ALA A 108 -8.57 -1.48 -8.09
N GLY A 109 -9.00 -2.70 -7.71
CA GLY A 109 -8.19 -3.55 -6.85
C GLY A 109 -8.98 -4.63 -6.11
N LEU A 110 -8.30 -5.30 -5.19
CA LEU A 110 -8.80 -6.43 -4.41
C LEU A 110 -9.59 -6.00 -3.17
N ILE A 111 -9.44 -4.75 -2.68
CA ILE A 111 -10.10 -4.24 -1.46
C ILE A 111 -11.61 -4.49 -1.46
N ARG A 112 -12.32 -4.05 -2.51
CA ARG A 112 -13.78 -4.15 -2.56
C ARG A 112 -14.24 -5.61 -2.49
N PRO A 113 -13.80 -6.50 -3.39
CA PRO A 113 -14.23 -7.89 -3.32
C PRO A 113 -13.76 -8.57 -2.01
N LEU A 114 -12.54 -8.35 -1.54
CA LEU A 114 -12.08 -8.94 -0.27
C LEU A 114 -12.89 -8.45 0.95
N SER A 115 -13.31 -7.19 0.97
CA SER A 115 -14.06 -6.62 2.10
C SER A 115 -15.45 -7.23 2.30
N GLY A 116 -16.08 -7.67 1.20
CA GLY A 116 -17.41 -8.28 1.21
C GLY A 116 -17.42 -9.81 1.10
N LEU A 117 -16.26 -10.43 0.84
CA LEU A 117 -16.13 -11.89 0.71
C LEU A 117 -16.56 -12.60 2.00
N SER A 118 -17.57 -13.45 1.88
CA SER A 118 -18.01 -14.36 2.94
C SER A 118 -17.56 -15.79 2.64
N SER A 119 -17.62 -16.65 3.66
CA SER A 119 -17.32 -18.09 3.52
C SER A 119 -18.16 -18.77 2.43
N SER A 120 -19.42 -18.36 2.26
CA SER A 120 -20.31 -18.86 1.20
C SER A 120 -19.90 -18.46 -0.22
N GLY A 121 -19.08 -17.43 -0.37
CA GLY A 121 -18.59 -16.96 -1.67
C GLY A 121 -17.35 -17.70 -2.17
N VAL A 122 -16.75 -18.57 -1.35
CA VAL A 122 -15.57 -19.36 -1.74
C VAL A 122 -16.03 -20.62 -2.45
N LEU A 123 -15.67 -20.74 -3.72
CA LEU A 123 -16.14 -21.80 -4.61
C LEU A 123 -14.94 -22.42 -5.34
N PRO A 124 -14.98 -23.72 -5.68
CA PRO A 124 -14.02 -24.27 -6.62
C PRO A 124 -14.21 -23.61 -8.00
N ALA A 125 -13.11 -23.36 -8.71
CA ALA A 125 -13.17 -22.84 -10.07
C ALA A 125 -13.82 -23.87 -11.02
N ALA A 126 -14.56 -23.38 -12.02
CA ALA A 126 -15.14 -24.26 -13.03
C ALA A 126 -14.02 -24.98 -13.82
N GLY A 127 -14.15 -26.30 -13.99
CA GLY A 127 -13.13 -27.13 -14.66
C GLY A 127 -11.94 -27.53 -13.79
N SER A 128 -11.97 -27.19 -12.50
CA SER A 128 -10.96 -27.63 -11.53
C SER A 128 -11.20 -29.08 -11.07
N ASP A 129 -10.24 -29.70 -10.37
CA ASP A 129 -10.38 -31.08 -9.90
C ASP A 129 -11.59 -31.25 -8.96
N ALA A 130 -12.58 -32.01 -9.42
CA ALA A 130 -13.84 -32.23 -8.72
C ALA A 130 -13.67 -32.98 -7.39
N ALA A 131 -12.57 -33.70 -7.18
CA ALA A 131 -12.34 -34.46 -5.95
C ALA A 131 -11.73 -33.59 -4.84
N THR A 132 -10.71 -32.79 -5.14
CA THR A 132 -9.89 -32.10 -4.13
C THR A 132 -10.25 -30.62 -3.94
N MET A 133 -10.64 -29.92 -5.01
CA MET A 133 -10.87 -28.47 -4.95
C MET A 133 -12.08 -28.07 -4.12
N PRO A 134 -13.21 -28.80 -4.10
CA PRO A 134 -14.31 -28.47 -3.20
C PRO A 134 -13.93 -28.54 -1.72
N LEU A 135 -13.11 -29.53 -1.33
CA LEU A 135 -12.61 -29.67 0.04
C LEU A 135 -11.66 -28.53 0.40
N THR A 136 -10.76 -28.19 -0.51
CA THR A 136 -9.81 -27.08 -0.34
C THR A 136 -10.54 -25.75 -0.21
N ALA A 137 -11.52 -25.48 -1.08
CA ALA A 137 -12.36 -24.29 -1.00
C ALA A 137 -13.13 -24.22 0.33
N ALA A 138 -13.67 -25.34 0.81
CA ALA A 138 -14.37 -25.41 2.09
C ALA A 138 -13.43 -25.15 3.29
N GLN A 139 -12.19 -25.64 3.26
CA GLN A 139 -11.19 -25.36 4.30
C GLN A 139 -10.83 -23.87 4.34
N ILE A 140 -10.59 -23.24 3.18
CA ILE A 140 -10.35 -21.80 3.08
C ILE A 140 -11.58 -21.04 3.60
N ALA A 141 -12.79 -21.43 3.20
CA ALA A 141 -14.04 -20.84 3.65
C ALA A 141 -14.19 -20.89 5.18
N ALA A 142 -13.80 -22.00 5.81
CA ALA A 142 -13.87 -22.18 7.25
C ALA A 142 -12.88 -21.31 8.02
N GLY A 143 -11.70 -21.04 7.46
CA GLY A 143 -10.68 -20.17 8.07
C GLY A 143 -10.90 -18.67 7.85
N LEU A 144 -11.82 -18.27 6.96
CA LEU A 144 -12.07 -16.85 6.67
C LEU A 144 -12.85 -16.17 7.81
N ALA A 145 -12.32 -15.04 8.30
CA ALA A 145 -13.03 -14.21 9.25
C ALA A 145 -14.28 -13.57 8.61
N ARG A 146 -15.41 -13.56 9.33
CA ARG A 146 -16.69 -13.01 8.85
C ARG A 146 -16.56 -11.52 8.50
N PRO A 147 -16.99 -11.07 7.30
CA PRO A 147 -16.99 -9.65 6.96
C PRO A 147 -18.08 -8.90 7.74
N SER A 148 -17.84 -7.62 8.04
CA SER A 148 -18.83 -6.76 8.70
C SER A 148 -20.07 -6.50 7.83
N ARG A 149 -19.89 -6.51 6.50
CA ARG A 149 -20.95 -6.38 5.50
C ARG A 149 -20.73 -7.42 4.39
N PRO A 150 -21.27 -8.65 4.55
CA PRO A 150 -21.16 -9.65 3.51
C PRO A 150 -21.90 -9.20 2.25
N ASN A 151 -21.35 -9.49 1.07
CA ASN A 151 -22.01 -9.29 -0.20
C ASN A 151 -22.07 -10.62 -0.95
N PRO A 152 -23.27 -11.19 -1.18
CA PRO A 152 -23.42 -12.51 -1.79
C PRO A 152 -23.03 -12.53 -3.27
N ALA A 153 -22.87 -11.38 -3.94
CA ALA A 153 -22.42 -11.30 -5.32
C ALA A 153 -20.91 -11.55 -5.49
N ILE A 154 -20.13 -11.47 -4.39
CA ILE A 154 -18.69 -11.64 -4.44
C ILE A 154 -18.34 -13.13 -4.39
N THR A 155 -17.52 -13.57 -5.33
CA THR A 155 -17.04 -14.95 -5.44
C THR A 155 -15.52 -15.02 -5.41
N LEU A 156 -14.97 -16.02 -4.73
CA LEU A 156 -13.57 -16.41 -4.79
C LEU A 156 -13.48 -17.81 -5.39
N HIS A 157 -12.99 -17.89 -6.62
CA HIS A 157 -12.73 -19.13 -7.33
C HIS A 157 -11.36 -19.69 -6.94
N VAL A 158 -11.35 -20.85 -6.30
CA VAL A 158 -10.14 -21.55 -5.89
C VAL A 158 -9.76 -22.58 -6.94
N THR A 159 -8.50 -22.56 -7.38
CA THR A 159 -7.96 -23.47 -8.39
C THR A 159 -6.50 -23.78 -8.14
N ASP A 160 -5.95 -24.74 -8.89
CA ASP A 160 -4.53 -25.08 -8.90
C ASP A 160 -3.93 -25.01 -10.31
N LEU A 161 -2.62 -25.29 -10.40
CA LEU A 161 -1.90 -25.31 -11.67
C LEU A 161 -2.01 -26.64 -12.43
N SER A 162 -2.63 -27.67 -11.85
CA SER A 162 -2.82 -28.97 -12.49
C SER A 162 -3.97 -28.94 -13.50
N THR A 163 -4.95 -28.04 -13.29
CA THR A 163 -6.10 -27.83 -14.19
C THR A 163 -6.01 -26.51 -14.96
N PRO A 164 -5.29 -26.45 -16.09
CA PRO A 164 -5.10 -25.20 -16.84
C PRO A 164 -6.42 -24.62 -17.40
N GLN A 165 -7.45 -25.45 -17.59
CA GLN A 165 -8.77 -25.02 -18.05
C GLN A 165 -9.52 -24.17 -17.00
N ALA A 166 -9.17 -24.32 -15.73
CA ALA A 166 -9.76 -23.59 -14.62
C ALA A 166 -9.00 -22.30 -14.27
N LEU A 167 -7.89 -22.03 -14.97
CA LEU A 167 -7.14 -20.80 -14.79
C LEU A 167 -7.92 -19.62 -15.35
N PRO A 168 -7.81 -18.45 -14.70
CA PRO A 168 -8.54 -17.28 -15.13
C PRO A 168 -8.07 -16.82 -16.51
N THR A 169 -9.02 -16.66 -17.44
CA THR A 169 -8.81 -15.97 -18.71
C THR A 169 -9.21 -14.51 -18.55
N GLY A 170 -8.29 -13.58 -18.77
CA GLY A 170 -8.57 -12.15 -18.64
C GLY A 170 -7.59 -11.28 -19.45
N PRO A 171 -7.82 -9.95 -19.49
CA PRO A 171 -6.91 -8.99 -20.13
C PRO A 171 -5.47 -9.08 -19.60
N HIS A 172 -5.30 -9.46 -18.34
CA HIS A 172 -3.99 -9.80 -17.76
C HIS A 172 -3.59 -11.22 -18.17
N GLN A 173 -3.24 -11.42 -19.46
CA GLN A 173 -2.85 -12.72 -20.00
C GLN A 173 -1.57 -13.23 -19.32
N LEU A 174 -1.74 -14.02 -18.27
CA LEU A 174 -0.65 -14.70 -17.56
C LEU A 174 -0.21 -15.94 -18.36
N ARG A 175 1.08 -16.04 -18.63
CA ARG A 175 1.62 -17.26 -19.23
C ARG A 175 1.65 -18.36 -18.18
N LEU A 176 1.20 -19.56 -18.54
CA LEU A 176 1.25 -20.71 -17.65
C LEU A 176 2.66 -20.99 -17.15
N SER A 177 3.67 -20.80 -18.01
CA SER A 177 5.08 -20.95 -17.63
C SER A 177 5.50 -19.98 -16.53
N ARG A 178 5.01 -18.73 -16.57
CA ARG A 178 5.31 -17.71 -15.54
C ARG A 178 4.60 -18.02 -14.23
N LEU A 179 3.36 -18.50 -14.29
CA LEU A 179 2.64 -18.98 -13.10
C LEU A 179 3.33 -20.18 -12.45
N GLN A 180 3.78 -21.13 -13.25
CA GLN A 180 4.56 -22.28 -12.78
C GLN A 180 5.86 -21.81 -12.14
N GLU A 181 6.58 -20.89 -12.79
CA GLU A 181 7.77 -20.30 -12.22
C GLU A 181 7.46 -19.65 -10.86
N ALA A 182 6.45 -18.78 -10.78
CA ALA A 182 6.13 -18.08 -9.53
C ALA A 182 5.69 -19.03 -8.40
N LEU A 183 4.93 -20.09 -8.69
CA LEU A 183 4.26 -20.90 -7.65
C LEU A 183 4.91 -22.26 -7.37
N PHE A 184 5.81 -22.74 -8.24
CA PHE A 184 6.52 -23.99 -7.97
C PHE A 184 7.71 -23.74 -7.02
N PRO A 185 7.89 -24.62 -6.02
CA PRO A 185 9.08 -24.57 -5.21
C PRO A 185 10.30 -24.83 -6.09
N LEU A 186 11.36 -24.05 -5.93
CA LEU A 186 12.68 -24.50 -6.36
C LEU A 186 12.96 -25.81 -5.62
N MET A 187 13.06 -26.92 -6.37
CA MET A 187 13.80 -28.06 -5.83
C MET A 187 15.17 -27.49 -5.46
N PRO A 188 15.64 -27.62 -4.20
CA PRO A 188 17.03 -27.34 -3.94
C PRO A 188 17.81 -28.21 -4.92
N ALA A 189 18.55 -27.56 -5.82
CA ALA A 189 19.50 -28.26 -6.66
C ALA A 189 20.29 -29.13 -5.69
N THR A 190 20.25 -30.45 -5.90
CA THR A 190 21.04 -31.42 -5.17
C THR A 190 22.39 -30.78 -4.94
N ALA A 191 22.68 -30.44 -3.69
CA ALA A 191 23.93 -29.80 -3.34
C ALA A 191 25.00 -30.81 -3.72
N GLU A 192 25.63 -30.60 -4.88
CA GLU A 192 26.95 -31.16 -5.13
C GLU A 192 27.82 -30.63 -4.01
N VAL A 193 28.13 -31.53 -3.09
CA VAL A 193 29.06 -31.34 -2.00
C VAL A 193 30.41 -31.02 -2.64
N SER A 194 30.66 -29.74 -2.91
CA SER A 194 32.01 -29.26 -3.10
C SER A 194 32.74 -29.38 -1.77
N PRO A 195 33.94 -30.00 -1.72
CA PRO A 195 34.69 -30.17 -0.49
C PRO A 195 34.99 -28.83 0.16
N GLN A 196 34.66 -28.73 1.44
CA GLN A 196 34.95 -27.60 2.31
C GLN A 196 36.44 -27.21 2.21
N SER A 197 36.70 -25.94 1.89
CA SER A 197 37.97 -25.31 2.22
C SER A 197 37.96 -24.87 3.70
N PRO A 198 39.08 -24.97 4.42
CA PRO A 198 39.13 -24.83 5.87
C PRO A 198 38.86 -23.38 6.34
N PRO A 199 38.46 -23.20 7.62
CA PRO A 199 38.07 -21.91 8.16
C PRO A 199 39.31 -21.04 8.41
N VAL A 200 39.36 -19.87 7.79
CA VAL A 200 40.33 -18.83 8.16
C VAL A 200 39.69 -17.94 9.20
N SER A 201 40.36 -17.90 10.35
CA SER A 201 39.98 -17.24 11.58
C SER A 201 39.81 -15.72 11.42
N ARG A 202 38.72 -15.23 12.02
CA ARG A 202 38.42 -13.83 12.33
C ARG A 202 39.38 -13.32 13.43
N PRO A 203 39.95 -12.11 13.32
CA PRO A 203 40.27 -11.28 14.47
C PRO A 203 39.13 -10.29 14.72
N GLU A 204 38.70 -10.27 15.98
CA GLU A 204 37.72 -9.37 16.57
C GLU A 204 38.42 -8.05 16.94
N GLY A 205 37.86 -6.91 16.50
CA GLY A 205 38.34 -5.56 16.85
C GLY A 205 37.48 -4.49 16.17
N PRO A 206 37.08 -3.42 16.89
CA PRO A 206 35.93 -2.60 16.53
C PRO A 206 36.29 -1.58 15.44
N ALA A 207 35.59 -1.61 14.32
CA ALA A 207 35.71 -0.60 13.28
C ALA A 207 34.48 0.32 13.31
N GLU A 208 34.77 1.55 13.65
CA GLU A 208 33.94 2.74 13.67
C GLU A 208 33.01 2.87 12.46
N ILE A 209 31.85 3.43 12.75
CA ILE A 209 30.90 4.08 11.86
C ILE A 209 31.68 4.84 10.78
N GLY A 210 31.50 4.41 9.52
CA GLY A 210 32.04 5.09 8.35
C GLY A 210 31.59 6.54 8.34
N SER A 211 32.52 7.41 8.68
CA SER A 211 32.49 8.85 8.54
C SER A 211 32.13 9.25 7.11
N GLU A 212 31.16 10.17 7.01
CA GLU A 212 30.86 10.96 5.82
C GLU A 212 32.14 11.53 5.21
N PRO A 213 32.29 11.55 3.88
CA PRO A 213 33.37 12.31 3.27
C PRO A 213 33.12 13.80 3.49
N GLU A 214 34.01 14.43 4.26
CA GLU A 214 34.11 15.89 4.34
C GLU A 214 34.09 16.51 2.93
N PRO A 215 33.28 17.55 2.69
CA PRO A 215 33.32 18.27 1.44
C PRO A 215 34.57 19.13 1.41
N LYS A 216 35.59 18.69 0.66
CA LYS A 216 36.64 19.59 0.18
C LYS A 216 35.98 20.73 -0.59
N SER A 217 36.21 21.94 -0.11
CA SER A 217 35.77 23.19 -0.72
C SER A 217 36.55 23.45 -2.01
N ASP A 218 36.21 22.72 -3.07
CA ASP A 218 36.66 23.04 -4.42
C ASP A 218 35.56 23.85 -5.13
N GLY A 219 35.99 24.98 -5.70
CA GLY A 219 35.16 26.13 -6.00
C GLY A 219 33.97 25.91 -6.93
N PHE A 220 33.06 26.89 -6.86
CA PHE A 220 31.80 27.05 -7.61
C PHE A 220 31.90 26.85 -9.15
N THR A 221 33.12 26.80 -9.71
CA THR A 221 33.37 26.54 -11.13
C THR A 221 33.42 25.04 -11.47
N ALA A 222 33.82 24.18 -10.53
CA ALA A 222 33.86 22.72 -10.74
C ALA A 222 32.45 22.09 -10.69
N SER A 223 31.54 22.64 -9.89
CA SER A 223 30.14 22.17 -9.83
C SER A 223 29.34 22.51 -11.09
N LEU A 224 29.66 23.63 -11.76
CA LEU A 224 29.04 24.00 -13.04
C LEU A 224 29.58 23.19 -14.22
N ALA A 225 30.86 22.81 -14.21
CA ALA A 225 31.43 21.90 -15.21
C ALA A 225 30.89 20.47 -15.04
N ALA A 226 30.79 19.98 -13.80
CA ALA A 226 30.19 18.69 -13.50
C ALA A 226 28.68 18.65 -13.81
N LEU A 227 27.94 19.74 -13.61
CA LEU A 227 26.53 19.86 -14.03
C LEU A 227 26.40 19.93 -15.55
N ARG A 228 27.33 20.58 -16.26
CA ARG A 228 27.32 20.69 -17.72
C ARG A 228 27.62 19.34 -18.39
N ASP A 229 28.61 18.60 -17.91
CA ASP A 229 28.93 17.25 -18.43
C ASP A 229 27.85 16.22 -18.07
N ARG A 230 27.09 16.44 -16.99
CA ARG A 230 25.91 15.63 -16.63
C ARG A 230 24.66 15.95 -17.45
N VAL A 231 24.66 17.07 -18.19
CA VAL A 231 23.51 17.57 -18.99
C VAL A 231 23.69 17.31 -20.50
N THR A 232 24.91 17.05 -21.00
CA THR A 232 25.19 16.94 -22.45
C THR A 232 25.36 15.50 -22.99
N GLY A 233 24.85 14.48 -22.29
CA GLY A 233 24.78 13.11 -22.82
C GLY A 233 23.46 12.84 -23.54
N PRO A 234 23.42 12.69 -24.88
CA PRO A 234 22.18 12.76 -25.67
C PRO A 234 21.21 11.58 -25.52
N GLU A 235 21.62 10.43 -24.98
CA GLU A 235 20.75 9.23 -24.93
C GLU A 235 20.48 8.66 -23.52
N GLY A 236 21.27 9.04 -22.51
CA GLY A 236 21.18 8.47 -21.15
C GLY A 236 20.42 9.33 -20.12
N VAL A 237 20.35 10.64 -20.31
CA VAL A 237 19.75 11.57 -19.33
C VAL A 237 18.25 11.70 -19.56
N LEU A 238 17.83 11.81 -20.82
CA LEU A 238 16.41 11.89 -21.19
C LEU A 238 15.67 10.60 -20.84
N SER A 239 16.27 9.43 -21.02
CA SER A 239 15.69 8.14 -20.62
C SER A 239 15.62 8.02 -19.10
N ARG A 240 16.70 8.30 -18.36
CA ARG A 240 16.70 8.24 -16.89
C ARG A 240 15.78 9.25 -16.22
N LEU A 241 15.78 10.52 -16.65
CA LEU A 241 14.81 11.51 -16.16
C LEU A 241 13.39 11.12 -16.57
N ARG A 242 13.18 10.59 -17.77
CA ARG A 242 11.86 10.11 -18.20
C ARG A 242 11.40 8.92 -17.35
N ASP A 243 12.27 7.99 -17.03
CA ASP A 243 11.93 6.80 -16.24
C ASP A 243 11.76 7.15 -14.76
N GLU A 244 12.58 8.04 -14.19
CA GLU A 244 12.40 8.57 -12.82
C GLU A 244 11.16 9.46 -12.68
N ILE A 245 10.89 10.32 -13.67
CA ILE A 245 9.67 11.13 -13.73
C ILE A 245 8.45 10.22 -13.91
N ARG A 246 8.53 9.17 -14.74
CA ARG A 246 7.42 8.22 -14.99
C ARG A 246 7.14 7.28 -13.82
N GLN A 247 8.16 6.73 -13.18
CA GLN A 247 8.02 5.88 -12.00
C GLN A 247 7.47 6.65 -10.79
N SER A 248 7.72 7.96 -10.71
CA SER A 248 7.12 8.84 -9.70
C SER A 248 5.75 9.42 -10.10
N ALA A 249 5.31 9.22 -11.36
CA ALA A 249 4.13 9.87 -11.93
C ALA A 249 2.81 9.24 -11.50
N TYR A 250 2.79 7.94 -11.20
CA TYR A 250 1.58 7.16 -11.01
C TYR A 250 1.66 6.26 -9.80
N ILE A 251 0.52 6.11 -9.11
CA ILE A 251 0.34 5.05 -8.11
C ILE A 251 0.02 3.76 -8.89
N GLY A 252 1.04 2.93 -9.14
CA GLY A 252 0.92 1.67 -9.88
C GLY A 252 2.21 1.28 -10.58
N SER A 253 2.22 0.09 -11.18
CA SER A 253 3.32 -0.43 -12.00
C SER A 253 2.98 -0.30 -13.48
N GLU A 254 3.92 0.20 -14.28
CA GLU A 254 3.85 0.09 -15.76
C GLU A 254 4.12 -1.35 -16.22
N GLN A 255 4.87 -2.12 -15.44
CA GLN A 255 5.17 -3.52 -15.75
C GLN A 255 3.87 -4.32 -15.79
N SER A 256 3.75 -5.14 -16.82
CA SER A 256 2.68 -6.14 -16.89
C SER A 256 2.78 -7.09 -15.71
N LEU A 257 1.67 -7.75 -15.35
CA LEU A 257 1.68 -8.73 -14.27
C LEU A 257 2.68 -9.86 -14.53
N ASP A 258 2.88 -10.26 -15.79
CA ASP A 258 3.83 -11.30 -16.19
C ASP A 258 5.29 -10.89 -15.92
N GLU A 259 5.65 -9.65 -16.24
CA GLU A 259 6.97 -9.07 -15.93
C GLU A 259 7.16 -8.87 -14.43
N TRP A 260 6.12 -8.43 -13.71
CA TRP A 260 6.22 -8.25 -12.27
C TRP A 260 6.45 -9.56 -11.53
N LEU A 261 5.89 -10.67 -12.02
CA LEU A 261 6.11 -12.02 -11.48
C LEU A 261 7.51 -12.57 -11.79
N GLU A 262 8.27 -11.96 -12.71
CA GLU A 262 9.60 -12.44 -13.08
C GLU A 262 10.56 -12.44 -11.88
N GLY A 263 11.17 -13.59 -11.61
CA GLY A 263 12.07 -13.78 -10.47
C GLY A 263 11.39 -13.79 -9.09
N ARG A 264 10.07 -13.58 -9.01
CA ARG A 264 9.31 -13.69 -7.76
C ARG A 264 8.81 -15.10 -7.55
N ARG A 265 8.68 -15.50 -6.28
CA ARG A 265 8.18 -16.82 -5.88
C ARG A 265 7.15 -16.66 -4.77
N GLY A 266 6.21 -17.61 -4.70
CA GLY A 266 5.18 -17.66 -3.68
C GLY A 266 4.45 -18.99 -3.65
N VAL A 267 3.53 -19.13 -2.71
CA VAL A 267 2.72 -20.35 -2.49
C VAL A 267 1.32 -20.22 -3.07
N ALA A 268 0.81 -18.99 -3.25
CA ALA A 268 -0.48 -18.74 -3.87
C ALA A 268 -0.52 -17.37 -4.56
N LEU A 269 -1.31 -17.27 -5.62
CA LEU A 269 -1.57 -16.01 -6.33
C LEU A 269 -3.05 -15.68 -6.25
N LEU A 270 -3.38 -14.54 -5.64
CA LEU A 270 -4.70 -13.95 -5.66
C LEU A 270 -4.75 -12.90 -6.77
N LEU A 271 -5.76 -12.93 -7.62
CA LEU A 271 -5.92 -11.91 -8.65
C LEU A 271 -7.38 -11.65 -9.00
N ARG A 272 -7.61 -10.46 -9.56
CA ARG A 272 -8.82 -10.12 -10.30
C ARG A 272 -8.49 -10.12 -11.79
N PRO A 273 -8.90 -11.15 -12.55
CA PRO A 273 -8.44 -11.30 -13.92
C PRO A 273 -9.14 -10.37 -14.90
N ASP A 274 -10.42 -10.07 -14.67
CA ASP A 274 -11.23 -9.21 -15.53
C ASP A 274 -11.76 -8.01 -14.73
N PRO A 275 -11.35 -6.77 -15.06
CA PRO A 275 -11.89 -5.56 -14.44
C PRO A 275 -13.38 -5.34 -14.71
N ALA A 276 -13.96 -5.96 -15.75
CA ALA A 276 -15.40 -5.91 -16.01
C ALA A 276 -16.22 -6.75 -15.01
N LEU A 277 -15.58 -7.70 -14.31
CA LEU A 277 -16.17 -8.54 -13.27
C LEU A 277 -15.55 -8.20 -11.90
N PRO A 278 -15.85 -7.01 -11.33
CA PRO A 278 -15.17 -6.51 -10.13
C PRO A 278 -15.37 -7.35 -8.87
N ASP A 279 -16.43 -8.17 -8.84
CA ASP A 279 -16.82 -8.99 -7.70
C ASP A 279 -16.28 -10.44 -7.78
N ALA A 280 -15.57 -10.81 -8.85
CA ALA A 280 -15.03 -12.15 -9.03
C ALA A 280 -13.50 -12.19 -8.83
N LEU A 281 -13.05 -13.01 -7.87
CA LEU A 281 -11.65 -13.21 -7.52
C LEU A 281 -11.20 -14.63 -7.86
N TRP A 282 -9.92 -14.78 -8.18
CA TRP A 282 -9.28 -16.08 -8.39
C TRP A 282 -8.10 -16.25 -7.44
N LEU A 283 -8.07 -17.39 -6.77
CA LEU A 283 -6.96 -17.84 -5.96
C LEU A 283 -6.36 -19.08 -6.60
N VAL A 284 -5.15 -18.93 -7.16
CA VAL A 284 -4.38 -20.00 -7.77
C VAL A 284 -3.38 -20.53 -6.75
N LEU A 285 -3.51 -21.80 -6.40
CA LEU A 285 -2.68 -22.47 -5.41
C LEU A 285 -1.46 -23.13 -6.05
N GLY A 286 -0.30 -22.95 -5.43
CA GLY A 286 0.89 -23.74 -5.73
C GLY A 286 0.77 -25.17 -5.17
N PRO A 287 1.60 -26.12 -5.64
CA PRO A 287 1.50 -27.54 -5.26
C PRO A 287 1.79 -27.83 -3.78
N ARG A 288 2.39 -26.88 -3.05
CA ARG A 288 2.71 -26.99 -1.62
C ARG A 288 2.02 -25.92 -0.78
N ALA A 289 0.93 -25.34 -1.26
CA ALA A 289 0.25 -24.23 -0.61
C ALA A 289 -0.41 -24.71 0.71
N PRO A 290 -0.01 -24.16 1.88
CA PRO A 290 -0.62 -24.55 3.15
C PRO A 290 -1.96 -23.83 3.33
N VAL A 291 -3.06 -24.56 3.14
CA VAL A 291 -4.43 -24.03 3.07
C VAL A 291 -4.84 -23.21 4.30
N ASP A 292 -4.47 -23.66 5.50
CA ASP A 292 -4.80 -22.98 6.76
C ASP A 292 -4.15 -21.59 6.87
N MET A 293 -2.89 -21.49 6.45
CA MET A 293 -2.17 -20.22 6.43
C MET A 293 -2.81 -19.25 5.43
N ILE A 294 -3.26 -19.73 4.27
CA ILE A 294 -3.84 -18.89 3.23
C ILE A 294 -5.12 -18.21 3.72
N ALA A 295 -5.99 -18.92 4.43
CA ALA A 295 -7.23 -18.35 4.95
C ALA A 295 -6.96 -17.21 5.97
N GLN A 296 -5.96 -17.40 6.82
CA GLN A 296 -5.50 -16.37 7.76
C GLN A 296 -4.87 -15.19 7.01
N SER A 297 -3.95 -15.45 6.08
CA SER A 297 -3.29 -14.43 5.26
C SER A 297 -4.28 -13.62 4.42
N LEU A 298 -5.37 -14.22 3.91
CA LEU A 298 -6.46 -13.48 3.24
C LEU A 298 -7.22 -12.56 4.20
N SER A 299 -7.48 -13.03 5.42
CA SER A 299 -8.11 -12.23 6.47
C SER A 299 -7.24 -11.04 6.90
N ASP A 300 -5.92 -11.21 6.87
CA ASP A 300 -4.93 -10.16 7.14
C ASP A 300 -4.82 -9.18 5.97
N LEU A 301 -4.77 -9.68 4.73
CA LEU A 301 -4.75 -8.85 3.53
C LEU A 301 -5.97 -7.93 3.46
N ARG A 302 -7.16 -8.43 3.84
CA ARG A 302 -8.39 -7.62 3.90
C ARG A 302 -8.30 -6.41 4.83
N ARG A 303 -7.50 -6.49 5.89
CA ARG A 303 -7.25 -5.41 6.85
C ARG A 303 -6.09 -4.52 6.44
N SER A 304 -5.27 -4.98 5.51
CA SER A 304 -4.08 -4.29 5.04
C SER A 304 -4.39 -3.30 3.91
N ARG A 305 -3.60 -2.23 3.86
CA ARG A 305 -3.60 -1.27 2.75
C ARG A 305 -3.10 -1.90 1.44
N LEU A 306 -2.40 -3.02 1.52
CA LEU A 306 -1.84 -3.75 0.38
C LEU A 306 -2.93 -4.28 -0.57
N ALA A 307 -4.17 -4.50 -0.11
CA ALA A 307 -5.25 -4.99 -0.95
C ALA A 307 -5.66 -4.02 -2.09
N SER A 308 -5.09 -2.82 -2.19
CA SER A 308 -5.42 -1.85 -3.24
C SER A 308 -4.92 -2.24 -4.63
N GLY A 309 -4.06 -3.26 -4.78
CA GLY A 309 -3.65 -3.76 -6.10
C GLY A 309 -4.67 -4.71 -6.72
N GLU A 310 -4.42 -5.15 -7.95
CA GLU A 310 -5.28 -6.10 -8.69
C GLU A 310 -4.81 -7.55 -8.61
N ALA A 311 -3.54 -7.77 -8.24
CA ALA A 311 -3.00 -9.09 -7.96
C ALA A 311 -2.09 -9.05 -6.72
N ALA A 312 -2.04 -10.17 -6.01
CA ALA A 312 -1.24 -10.34 -4.81
C ALA A 312 -0.64 -11.75 -4.79
N LEU A 313 0.68 -11.84 -4.66
CA LEU A 313 1.43 -13.09 -4.50
C LEU A 313 1.70 -13.30 -3.00
N LEU A 314 1.25 -14.43 -2.47
CA LEU A 314 1.52 -14.86 -1.11
C LEU A 314 2.84 -15.62 -1.08
N ASP A 315 3.80 -15.15 -0.28
CA ASP A 315 5.06 -15.85 -0.05
C ASP A 315 4.91 -16.92 1.06
N ALA A 316 5.88 -17.83 1.17
CA ALA A 316 5.90 -18.91 2.14
C ALA A 316 6.01 -18.42 3.60
N ASP A 317 6.44 -17.18 3.82
CA ASP A 317 6.49 -16.52 5.13
C ASP A 317 5.13 -15.90 5.54
N GLY A 318 4.11 -15.98 4.68
CA GLY A 318 2.79 -15.41 4.92
C GLY A 318 2.64 -13.94 4.52
N THR A 319 3.67 -13.34 3.91
CA THR A 319 3.62 -11.95 3.44
C THR A 319 3.05 -11.84 2.03
N TRP A 320 2.40 -10.71 1.73
CA TRP A 320 1.83 -10.43 0.41
C TRP A 320 2.67 -9.42 -0.35
N ALA A 321 3.15 -9.81 -1.53
CA ALA A 321 3.62 -8.88 -2.54
C ALA A 321 2.45 -8.50 -3.45
N VAL A 322 2.19 -7.21 -3.65
CA VAL A 322 1.02 -6.74 -4.40
C VAL A 322 1.44 -6.01 -5.67
N TRP A 323 0.77 -6.34 -6.76
CA TRP A 323 0.85 -5.68 -8.04
C TRP A 323 -0.41 -4.86 -8.30
N SER A 324 -0.23 -3.65 -8.83
CA SER A 324 -1.32 -2.74 -9.18
C SER A 324 -1.00 -2.11 -10.53
N PRO A 325 -1.87 -2.23 -11.55
CA PRO A 325 -1.70 -1.49 -12.79
C PRO A 325 -2.01 -0.01 -12.59
N ILE A 326 -1.51 0.82 -13.49
CA ILE A 326 -1.84 2.25 -13.51
C ILE A 326 -3.27 2.42 -14.04
N THR A 327 -4.24 2.40 -13.13
CA THR A 327 -5.66 2.58 -13.46
C THR A 327 -6.21 3.83 -12.76
N PRO A 328 -6.88 4.73 -13.49
CA PRO A 328 -7.46 5.92 -12.88
C PRO A 328 -8.58 5.55 -11.89
N PRO A 329 -8.81 6.36 -10.84
CA PRO A 329 -9.95 6.14 -9.97
C PRO A 329 -11.26 6.32 -10.74
N HIS A 330 -12.22 5.42 -10.50
CA HIS A 330 -13.53 5.46 -11.15
C HIS A 330 -14.54 6.23 -10.29
N LEU A 331 -15.29 7.12 -10.94
CA LEU A 331 -16.46 7.78 -10.33
C LEU A 331 -17.65 6.84 -10.41
N LEU A 332 -18.23 6.47 -9.28
CA LEU A 332 -19.42 5.61 -9.21
C LEU A 332 -20.71 6.41 -9.43
N ALA A 333 -20.68 7.70 -9.12
CA ALA A 333 -21.76 8.64 -9.39
C ALA A 333 -21.19 10.06 -9.57
N LEU A 334 -22.01 10.95 -10.13
CA LEU A 334 -21.65 12.36 -10.26
C LEU A 334 -21.43 12.98 -8.87
N PRO A 335 -20.29 13.66 -8.62
CA PRO A 335 -20.06 14.37 -7.37
C PRO A 335 -21.12 15.46 -7.15
N ALA A 336 -21.53 15.64 -5.90
CA ALA A 336 -22.32 16.81 -5.52
C ALA A 336 -21.54 18.11 -5.78
N ALA A 337 -22.21 19.25 -5.93
CA ALA A 337 -21.58 20.53 -6.27
C ALA A 337 -20.38 20.89 -5.36
N GLY A 338 -20.47 20.62 -4.05
CA GLY A 338 -19.40 20.85 -3.08
C GLY A 338 -18.25 19.82 -3.08
N GLN A 339 -18.40 18.70 -3.80
CA GLN A 339 -17.44 17.58 -3.80
C GLN A 339 -16.49 17.58 -5.00
N TRP A 340 -16.73 18.41 -6.02
CA TRP A 340 -15.90 18.47 -7.24
C TRP A 340 -14.43 18.75 -6.96
N ARG A 341 -14.14 19.67 -6.03
CA ARG A 341 -12.76 19.97 -5.63
C ARG A 341 -12.06 18.74 -5.05
N THR A 342 -12.76 17.95 -4.24
CA THR A 342 -12.23 16.71 -3.68
C THR A 342 -12.04 15.64 -4.75
N ALA A 343 -12.99 15.49 -5.67
CA ALA A 343 -12.89 14.52 -6.77
C ALA A 343 -11.67 14.83 -7.65
N LEU A 344 -11.51 16.09 -8.08
CA LEU A 344 -10.33 16.55 -8.83
C LEU A 344 -9.04 16.38 -8.02
N GLY A 345 -9.08 16.66 -6.72
CA GLY A 345 -7.95 16.43 -5.83
C GLY A 345 -7.53 14.96 -5.76
N ASN A 346 -8.48 14.02 -5.76
CA ASN A 346 -8.19 12.59 -5.80
C ASN A 346 -7.53 12.19 -7.14
N PHE A 347 -8.02 12.70 -8.28
CA PHE A 347 -7.39 12.47 -9.59
C PHE A 347 -5.99 13.09 -9.67
N ALA A 348 -5.81 14.31 -9.16
CA ALA A 348 -4.52 14.99 -9.12
C ALA A 348 -3.52 14.25 -8.23
N SER A 349 -3.98 13.68 -7.12
CA SER A 349 -3.13 12.88 -6.22
C SER A 349 -2.77 11.52 -6.80
N TRP A 350 -3.61 10.96 -7.68
CA TRP A 350 -3.33 9.71 -8.40
C TRP A 350 -2.24 9.90 -9.47
N SER A 351 -2.30 11.01 -10.21
CA SER A 351 -1.32 11.34 -11.25
C SER A 351 -0.91 12.82 -11.18
N PRO A 352 0.07 13.18 -10.32
CA PRO A 352 0.56 14.54 -10.19
C PRO A 352 1.05 15.12 -11.52
N LEU A 353 1.71 14.32 -12.37
CA LEU A 353 2.20 14.79 -13.66
C LEU A 353 1.10 15.18 -14.63
N LEU A 354 0.07 14.33 -14.79
CA LEU A 354 -1.06 14.65 -15.67
C LEU A 354 -1.74 15.93 -15.20
N TYR A 355 -1.89 16.12 -13.88
CA TYR A 355 -2.42 17.36 -13.33
C TYR A 355 -1.53 18.57 -13.67
N THR A 356 -0.22 18.47 -13.46
CA THR A 356 0.74 19.53 -13.83
C THR A 356 0.74 19.82 -15.33
N ALA A 357 0.68 18.80 -16.18
CA ALA A 357 0.67 18.95 -17.63
C ALA A 357 -0.62 19.64 -18.12
N VAL A 358 -1.77 19.25 -17.58
CA VAL A 358 -3.06 19.88 -17.91
C VAL A 358 -3.10 21.33 -17.42
N THR A 359 -2.66 21.60 -16.19
CA THR A 359 -2.64 22.97 -15.65
C THR A 359 -1.66 23.86 -16.40
N LEU A 360 -0.47 23.37 -16.75
CA LEU A 360 0.48 24.08 -17.59
C LEU A 360 -0.06 24.31 -19.00
N GLY A 361 -0.69 23.31 -19.61
CA GLY A 361 -1.31 23.43 -20.92
C GLY A 361 -2.41 24.49 -20.95
N LEU A 362 -3.28 24.52 -19.93
CA LEU A 362 -4.30 25.56 -19.77
C LEU A 362 -3.67 26.95 -19.54
N ALA A 363 -2.59 27.03 -18.77
CA ALA A 363 -1.85 28.28 -18.57
C ALA A 363 -1.21 28.79 -19.87
N LEU A 364 -0.64 27.91 -20.69
CA LEU A 364 -0.08 28.28 -22.00
C LEU A 364 -1.18 28.72 -22.98
N LEU A 365 -2.30 28.02 -23.01
CA LEU A 365 -3.46 28.40 -23.82
C LEU A 365 -4.05 29.75 -23.40
N SER A 366 -4.00 30.11 -22.11
CA SER A 366 -4.50 31.41 -21.64
C SER A 366 -3.57 32.59 -22.02
N ILE A 367 -2.28 32.32 -22.26
CA ILE A 367 -1.31 33.32 -22.73
C ILE A 367 -1.53 33.66 -24.21
N LEU A 368 -1.98 32.70 -25.03
CA LEU A 368 -2.21 32.91 -26.47
C LEU A 368 -3.11 34.12 -26.81
N PRO A 369 -4.30 34.32 -26.22
CA PRO A 369 -5.13 35.48 -26.51
C PRO A 369 -4.46 36.79 -26.09
N VAL A 370 -3.71 36.81 -24.98
CA VAL A 370 -2.93 37.98 -24.55
C VAL A 370 -1.85 38.32 -25.57
N LEU A 371 -1.13 37.31 -26.06
CA LEU A 371 -0.07 37.47 -27.05
C LEU A 371 -0.63 37.92 -28.42
N CYS A 372 -1.74 37.33 -28.86
CA CYS A 372 -2.48 37.78 -30.05
C CYS A 372 -2.93 39.24 -29.92
N PHE A 373 -3.50 39.62 -28.77
CA PHE A 373 -3.92 41.00 -28.51
C PHE A 373 -2.75 41.98 -28.58
N LEU A 374 -1.60 41.62 -28.00
CA LEU A 374 -0.37 42.44 -28.07
C LEU A 374 0.16 42.56 -29.51
N LEU A 375 0.13 41.49 -30.30
CA LEU A 375 0.57 41.52 -31.70
C LEU A 375 -0.36 42.39 -32.56
N ILE A 376 -1.68 42.25 -32.42
CA ILE A 376 -2.68 43.05 -33.16
C ILE A 376 -2.61 44.54 -32.80
N THR A 377 -2.39 44.86 -31.52
CA THR A 377 -2.31 46.26 -31.08
C THR A 377 -0.98 46.92 -31.47
N ARG A 378 0.10 46.15 -31.64
CA ARG A 378 1.41 46.66 -32.06
C ARG A 378 1.48 46.98 -33.55
N THR A 379 0.84 46.19 -34.42
CA THR A 379 0.77 46.47 -35.87
C THR A 379 0.00 47.75 -36.19
N ARG A 380 -1.03 48.09 -35.39
CA ARG A 380 -1.78 49.35 -35.54
C ARG A 380 -0.99 50.63 -35.21
N ARG A 381 0.09 50.54 -34.42
CA ARG A 381 0.95 51.71 -34.09
C ARG A 381 2.13 51.89 -35.05
N GLY A 382 2.54 50.86 -35.79
CA GLY A 382 3.68 50.93 -36.73
C GLY A 382 3.33 51.36 -38.17
N GLY A 383 2.04 51.47 -38.51
CA GLY A 383 1.57 51.84 -39.86
C GLY A 383 1.30 53.34 -40.09
N ARG A 384 1.81 54.22 -39.23
CA ARG A 384 1.84 55.68 -39.44
C ARG A 384 3.28 56.17 -39.32
N LEU A 385 4.03 56.03 -40.40
CA LEU A 385 5.19 56.85 -40.73
C LEU A 385 5.09 57.22 -42.19
#